data_AF-A0A7C3YSU7-F1
#
_entry.id   AF-A0A7C3YSU7-F1
#
_cell.length_a   1.000
_cell.length_b   1.000
_cell.length_c   1.000
_cell.angle_alpha   90.00
_cell.angle_beta   90.00
_cell.angle_gamma   90.00
#
_symmetry.space_group_name_H-M   'P 1'
#
loop_
_entity.id
_entity.type
_entity.pdbx_description
1 polymer ?
#
loop_
_entity_poly.entity_id
_entity_poly.type
_entity_poly.pdbx_seq_one_letter_code
_entity_poly.pdbx_strand_id
1 'polypeptide(L)'
;MLKAAKGFLARARGLIGSDGTYALLIPHCNWIHTWFMRFPIDVYYLGRRGEVIKKVTVGPGRFTRPVRGAAAVLEVPRGLDAEVILKACASLLGHE
;
A
#
# COMPACT_ATOMS: atom_id res chain seq x y z
N MET A 1 -9.33 5.69 8.35
CA MET A 1 -9.07 4.25 8.13
C MET A 1 -8.20 4.01 6.89
N LEU A 2 -8.44 4.69 5.78
CA LEU A 2 -7.57 4.70 4.58
C LEU A 2 -7.09 6.13 4.28
N LYS A 3 -5.82 6.30 3.89
CA LYS A 3 -5.24 7.57 3.42
C LYS A 3 -4.58 7.37 2.05
N ALA A 4 -4.46 8.44 1.27
CA ALA A 4 -3.70 8.43 0.01
C ALA A 4 -2.43 9.28 0.14
N ALA A 5 -1.28 8.74 -0.26
CA ALA A 5 -0.02 9.45 -0.28
C ALA A 5 0.01 10.46 -1.44
N LYS A 6 0.21 11.75 -1.11
CA LYS A 6 0.29 12.85 -2.09
C LYS A 6 1.73 13.34 -2.24
N GLY A 7 2.25 13.35 -3.46
CA GLY A 7 3.61 13.79 -3.77
C GLY A 7 4.67 12.70 -3.60
N PHE A 8 5.91 12.99 -4.02
CA PHE A 8 7.00 12.00 -4.02
C PHE A 8 7.42 11.58 -2.62
N LEU A 9 7.61 12.55 -1.70
CA LEU A 9 8.06 12.28 -0.33
C LEU A 9 7.06 11.43 0.47
N ALA A 10 5.76 11.69 0.33
CA ALA A 10 4.74 10.89 1.00
C ALA A 10 4.72 9.44 0.50
N ARG A 11 4.95 9.23 -0.80
CA ARG A 11 5.03 7.88 -1.39
C ARG A 11 6.29 7.14 -0.95
N ALA A 12 7.43 7.82 -0.89
CA ALA A 12 8.70 7.23 -0.42
C ALA A 12 8.66 6.88 1.08
N ARG A 13 7.89 7.64 1.88
CA ARG A 13 7.74 7.38 3.31
C ARG A 13 6.88 6.14 3.61
N GLY A 14 5.83 5.90 2.85
CA GLY A 14 4.86 4.85 3.18
C GLY A 14 4.33 4.99 4.61
N LEU A 15 4.13 3.87 5.31
CA LEU A 15 3.76 3.84 6.74
C LEU A 15 4.93 4.08 7.73
N ILE A 16 6.11 4.56 7.30
CA ILE A 16 7.21 4.85 8.23
C ILE A 16 6.75 5.89 9.27
N GLY A 17 6.97 5.58 10.55
CA GLY A 17 6.53 6.41 11.68
C GLY A 17 5.01 6.47 11.88
N SER A 18 4.24 5.60 11.22
CA SER A 18 2.83 5.39 11.53
C SER A 18 2.66 4.59 12.81
N ASP A 19 1.55 4.80 13.50
CA ASP A 19 1.09 3.98 14.63
C ASP A 19 0.39 2.68 14.17
N GLY A 20 0.23 2.48 12.86
CA GLY A 20 -0.43 1.28 12.32
C GLY A 20 -1.96 1.31 12.38
N THR A 21 -2.56 2.48 12.61
CA THR A 21 -4.01 2.66 12.75
C THR A 21 -4.74 2.97 11.45
N TYR A 22 -4.01 3.09 10.33
CA TYR A 22 -4.58 3.37 9.01
C TYR A 22 -3.82 2.63 7.91
N ALA A 23 -4.53 2.27 6.85
CA ALA A 23 -3.92 1.85 5.59
C ALA A 23 -3.56 3.05 4.72
N LEU A 24 -2.59 2.86 3.85
CA LEU A 24 -2.07 3.88 2.96
C LEU A 24 -2.08 3.40 1.51
N LEU A 25 -2.81 4.12 0.65
CA LEU A 25 -2.73 3.97 -0.79
C LEU A 25 -1.59 4.84 -1.34
N ILE A 26 -0.70 4.21 -2.08
CA ILE A 26 0.45 4.81 -2.75
C ILE A 26 0.20 4.73 -4.26
N PRO A 27 -0.34 5.79 -4.90
CA PRO A 27 -0.59 5.79 -6.33
C PRO A 27 0.71 5.89 -7.14
N HIS A 28 0.68 5.40 -8.38
CA HIS A 28 1.83 5.34 -9.30
C HIS A 28 3.03 4.65 -8.65
N CYS A 29 2.77 3.53 -7.98
CA CYS A 29 3.78 2.75 -7.29
C CYS A 29 3.66 1.28 -7.71
N ASN A 30 4.80 0.69 -8.04
CA ASN A 30 4.91 -0.72 -8.41
C ASN A 30 5.92 -1.47 -7.54
N TRP A 31 6.52 -0.78 -6.57
CA TRP A 31 7.65 -1.28 -5.81
C TRP A 31 7.78 -0.56 -4.49
N ILE A 32 8.03 -1.33 -3.42
CA ILE A 32 8.15 -0.80 -2.05
C ILE A 32 9.38 -1.36 -1.36
N HIS A 33 9.84 -0.64 -0.35
CA HIS A 33 10.77 -1.13 0.65
C HIS A 33 10.13 -1.00 2.03
N THR A 34 10.58 -1.79 2.99
CA THR A 34 10.16 -1.66 4.40
C THR A 34 11.34 -1.31 5.30
N TRP A 35 12.38 -0.68 4.75
CA TRP A 35 13.40 -0.02 5.56
C TRP A 35 12.76 0.99 6.52
N PHE A 36 13.18 0.95 7.79
CA PHE A 36 12.65 1.76 8.89
C PHE A 36 11.19 1.49 9.30
N MET A 37 10.52 0.47 8.74
CA MET A 37 9.24 -0.02 9.27
C MET A 37 9.44 -0.69 10.63
N ARG A 38 8.50 -0.46 11.54
CA ARG A 38 8.51 -1.05 12.89
C ARG A 38 7.73 -2.36 12.99
N PHE A 39 6.88 -2.66 12.02
CA PHE A 39 5.97 -3.79 12.02
C PHE A 39 5.81 -4.38 10.61
N PRO A 40 5.41 -5.66 10.48
CA PRO A 40 5.06 -6.24 9.20
C PRO A 40 3.76 -5.64 8.65
N ILE A 41 3.69 -5.46 7.34
CA ILE A 41 2.50 -4.93 6.64
C ILE A 41 2.03 -5.91 5.58
N ASP A 42 0.72 -5.95 5.36
CA ASP A 42 0.14 -6.56 4.18
C ASP A 42 0.17 -5.55 3.04
N VAL A 43 0.75 -5.96 1.92
CA VAL A 43 0.94 -5.13 0.73
C VAL A 43 0.09 -5.72 -0.39
N TYR A 44 -0.83 -4.90 -0.90
CA TYR A 44 -1.65 -5.22 -2.05
C TYR A 44 -1.19 -4.37 -3.23
N TYR A 45 -0.63 -5.01 -4.24
CA TYR A 45 -0.34 -4.37 -5.51
C TYR A 45 -1.63 -4.33 -6.32
N LEU A 46 -1.98 -3.13 -6.78
CA LEU A 46 -3.20 -2.87 -7.53
C LEU A 46 -2.84 -2.54 -8.98
N GLY A 47 -3.57 -3.12 -9.93
CA GLY A 47 -3.47 -2.75 -11.33
C GLY A 47 -4.25 -1.46 -11.64
N ARG A 48 -4.33 -1.10 -12.92
CA ARG A 48 -4.95 0.17 -13.36
C ARG A 48 -6.44 0.25 -13.07
N ARG A 49 -7.15 -0.87 -13.01
CA ARG A 49 -8.60 -0.90 -12.75
C ARG A 49 -8.90 -1.12 -11.26
N GLY A 50 -7.89 -0.98 -10.41
CA GLY A 50 -8.01 -1.26 -8.97
C GLY A 50 -8.06 -2.75 -8.63
N GLU A 51 -7.78 -3.66 -9.57
CA GLU A 51 -7.73 -5.09 -9.28
C GLU A 51 -6.49 -5.45 -8.48
N VAL A 52 -6.60 -6.38 -7.53
CA VAL A 52 -5.44 -6.90 -6.80
C VAL A 52 -4.66 -7.84 -7.70
N ILE A 53 -3.46 -7.43 -8.10
CA ILE A 53 -2.58 -8.26 -8.92
C ILE A 53 -1.64 -9.14 -8.09
N LYS A 54 -1.34 -8.72 -6.86
CA LYS A 54 -0.49 -9.46 -5.93
C LYS A 54 -0.76 -9.02 -4.50
N LYS A 55 -0.80 -10.00 -3.59
CA LYS A 55 -0.77 -9.79 -2.14
C LYS A 55 0.50 -10.39 -1.56
N VAL A 56 1.15 -9.69 -0.65
CA VAL A 56 2.30 -10.21 0.11
C VAL A 56 2.38 -9.55 1.47
N THR A 57 2.69 -10.32 2.51
CA THR A 57 3.06 -9.75 3.81
C THR A 57 4.55 -9.51 3.84
N VAL A 58 4.97 -8.27 4.14
CA VAL A 58 6.38 -7.87 4.14
C VAL A 58 6.79 -7.47 5.54
N GLY A 59 7.77 -8.17 6.11
CA GLY A 59 8.38 -7.82 7.39
C GLY A 59 9.26 -6.56 7.31
N PRO A 60 9.69 -6.00 8.45
CA PRO A 60 10.55 -4.83 8.48
C PRO A 60 11.94 -5.10 7.89
N GLY A 61 12.58 -4.06 7.36
CA GLY A 61 13.95 -4.12 6.84
C GLY A 61 14.10 -4.95 5.56
N ARG A 62 13.05 -5.05 4.73
CA ARG A 62 13.08 -5.82 3.49
C ARG A 62 13.08 -4.91 2.27
N PHE A 63 13.69 -5.42 1.21
CA PHE A 63 13.70 -4.82 -0.11
C PHE A 63 12.96 -5.78 -1.04
N THR A 64 11.81 -5.36 -1.55
CA THR A 64 10.98 -6.22 -2.40
C THR A 64 11.45 -6.14 -3.86
N ARG A 65 10.83 -6.90 -4.75
CA ARG A 65 11.04 -6.75 -6.20
C ARG A 65 9.88 -5.95 -6.80
N PRO A 66 10.13 -5.11 -7.82
CA PRO A 66 9.06 -4.42 -8.53
C PRO A 66 8.08 -5.43 -9.13
N VAL A 67 6.79 -5.11 -9.04
CA VAL A 67 5.69 -5.94 -9.55
C VAL A 67 5.21 -5.34 -10.87
N ARG A 68 5.45 -6.07 -11.96
CA ARG A 68 4.97 -5.67 -13.30
C ARG A 68 3.44 -5.62 -13.30
N GLY A 69 2.88 -4.58 -13.93
CA GLY A 69 1.45 -4.36 -14.01
C GLY A 69 0.84 -3.60 -12.82
N ALA A 70 1.59 -3.39 -11.73
CA ALA A 70 1.13 -2.56 -10.62
C ALA A 70 1.06 -1.08 -11.05
N ALA A 71 -0.10 -0.47 -10.83
CA ALA A 71 -0.34 0.96 -10.96
C ALA A 71 -0.37 1.66 -9.59
N ALA A 72 -0.70 0.94 -8.52
CA ALA A 72 -0.68 1.45 -7.15
C ALA A 72 -0.32 0.35 -6.15
N VAL A 73 0.06 0.77 -4.94
CA VAL A 73 0.28 -0.13 -3.80
C VAL A 73 -0.58 0.32 -2.63
N LEU A 74 -1.31 -0.60 -2.03
CA LEU A 74 -2.02 -0.40 -0.77
C LEU A 74 -1.25 -1.10 0.35
N GLU A 75 -0.76 -0.32 1.30
CA GLU A 75 -0.13 -0.80 2.52
C GLU A 75 -1.17 -0.88 3.64
N VAL A 76 -1.31 -2.06 4.24
CA VAL A 76 -2.29 -2.34 5.31
C VAL A 76 -1.55 -2.88 6.53
N PRO A 77 -1.59 -2.18 7.68
CA PRO A 77 -1.13 -2.73 8.95
C PRO A 77 -1.92 -3.99 9.32
N ARG A 78 -1.26 -4.95 9.98
CA ARG A 78 -1.97 -6.09 10.58
C ARG A 78 -3.00 -5.61 11.58
N GLY A 79 -4.22 -6.17 11.50
CA GLY A 79 -5.33 -5.84 12.40
C GLY A 79 -6.40 -4.94 11.77
N LEU A 80 -6.15 -4.38 10.58
CA LEU A 80 -7.19 -3.74 9.80
C LEU A 80 -7.87 -4.75 8.85
N ASP A 81 -9.17 -4.59 8.67
CA ASP A 81 -9.94 -5.42 7.74
C ASP A 81 -9.58 -5.04 6.29
N ALA A 82 -8.82 -5.90 5.64
CA ALA A 82 -8.32 -5.63 4.31
C ALA A 82 -9.43 -5.59 3.25
N GLU A 83 -10.54 -6.33 3.44
CA GLU A 83 -11.65 -6.32 2.48
C GLU A 83 -12.38 -4.98 2.50
N VAL A 84 -12.66 -4.44 3.69
CA VAL A 84 -13.24 -3.10 3.85
C VAL A 84 -12.34 -2.03 3.19
N ILE A 85 -11.02 -2.14 3.39
CA ILE A 85 -10.07 -1.18 2.86
C ILE A 85 -9.93 -1.29 1.34
N LEU A 86 -9.92 -2.50 0.78
CA LEU A 86 -9.88 -2.71 -0.67
C LEU A 86 -11.13 -2.13 -1.35
N LYS A 87 -12.32 -2.31 -0.76
CA LYS A 87 -13.56 -1.70 -1.25
C LYS A 87 -13.47 -0.17 -1.25
N ALA A 88 -12.99 0.43 -0.16
CA ALA A 88 -12.78 1.88 -0.09
C ALA A 88 -11.73 2.38 -1.10
N CYS A 89 -10.70 1.55 -1.38
CA CYS A 89 -9.66 1.88 -2.35
C CYS A 89 -10.16 1.84 -3.79
N ALA A 90 -11.01 0.87 -4.16
CA ALA A 90 -11.63 0.79 -5.47
C ALA A 90 -12.45 2.05 -5.79
N SER A 91 -13.19 2.58 -4.80
CA SER A 91 -13.89 3.85 -4.97
C SER A 91 -12.97 5.04 -5.22
N LEU A 92 -11.73 5.05 -4.69
CA LEU A 92 -10.76 6.13 -4.91
C LEU A 92 -10.03 6.05 -6.25
N LEU A 93 -9.91 4.85 -6.84
CA LEU A 93 -9.25 4.61 -8.13
C LEU A 93 -10.23 4.69 -9.31
N GLY A 94 -11.53 4.57 -9.09
CA GLY A 94 -12.58 4.61 -10.11
C GLY A 94 -13.17 6.00 -10.40
N HIS A 95 -12.64 7.06 -9.78
CA HIS A 95 -12.94 8.44 -10.16
C HIS A 95 -11.81 8.97 -11.07
N GLU A 96 -11.83 8.55 -12.33
CA GLU A 96 -11.17 9.23 -13.44
C GLU A 96 -12.22 9.96 -14.29
#